data_AF-A0AAE2BTL6-F1
#
_entry.id   AF-A0AAE2BTL6-F1
#
_cell.length_a   1.000
_cell.length_b   1.000
_cell.length_c   1.000
_cell.angle_alpha   90.00
_cell.angle_beta   90.00
_cell.angle_gamma   90.00
#
_symmetry.space_group_name_H-M   'P 1'
#
loop_
_entity.id
_entity.type
_entity.pdbx_description
1 polymer ?
#
loop_
_entity_poly.entity_id
_entity_poly.type
_entity_poly.pdbx_seq_one_letter_code
_entity_poly.pdbx_strand_id
1 'polypeptide(L)'
;MDQKTVAAATFSTFVLLFFCIFQTITAEQHTWQEAFKALGIAWNSDGTLNRTIQIPMVSPTPYADFEPAPIARSQDIYLSPFSKAYVRLYIPVSPPKNRKLPLIIYLHGGDFVLFSASTVLFHNFCNDIASQFPAVVASVEFRLAPENRLPAAYDDALNADFDGWSTLISPGFSCWAAAPAAT
;
A
#
# COMPACT_ATOMS: atom_id res chain seq x y z
N MET A 1 31.13 -2.93 -54.18
CA MET A 1 29.76 -2.99 -53.62
C MET A 1 28.82 -2.67 -54.77
N ASP A 2 27.92 -3.57 -55.15
CA ASP A 2 27.03 -3.39 -56.31
C ASP A 2 25.96 -2.33 -56.01
N GLN A 3 25.68 -1.46 -56.98
CA GLN A 3 24.67 -0.40 -56.93
C GLN A 3 23.29 -0.95 -56.59
N LYS A 4 23.00 -2.20 -56.98
CA LYS A 4 21.76 -2.90 -56.60
C LYS A 4 21.68 -3.21 -55.11
N THR A 5 22.80 -3.56 -54.47
CA THR A 5 22.87 -3.83 -53.02
C THR A 5 22.72 -2.55 -52.21
N VAL A 6 23.30 -1.43 -52.66
CA VAL A 6 23.16 -0.12 -52.02
C VAL A 6 21.71 0.36 -52.10
N ALA A 7 21.07 0.26 -53.27
CA ALA A 7 19.68 0.67 -53.47
C ALA A 7 18.70 -0.16 -52.64
N ALA A 8 18.89 -1.48 -52.55
CA ALA A 8 18.08 -2.36 -51.72
C ALA A 8 18.23 -2.07 -50.22
N ALA A 9 19.45 -1.80 -49.76
CA ALA A 9 19.71 -1.41 -48.37
C ALA A 9 19.07 -0.05 -48.03
N THR A 10 19.18 0.95 -48.91
CA THR A 10 18.54 2.26 -48.68
C THR A 10 17.02 2.17 -48.68
N PHE A 11 16.43 1.34 -49.55
CA PHE A 11 14.98 1.13 -49.59
C PHE A 11 14.48 0.39 -48.34
N SER A 12 15.20 -0.66 -47.92
CA SER A 12 14.88 -1.41 -46.69
C SER A 12 14.99 -0.54 -45.44
N THR A 13 16.00 0.32 -45.36
CA THR A 13 16.17 1.24 -44.23
C THR A 13 15.07 2.30 -44.22
N PHE A 14 14.68 2.84 -45.38
CA PHE A 14 13.56 3.79 -45.49
C PHE A 14 12.22 3.15 -45.11
N VAL A 15 11.95 1.92 -45.54
CA VAL A 15 10.72 1.19 -45.19
C VAL A 15 10.68 0.89 -43.69
N LEU A 16 11.79 0.47 -43.08
CA LEU A 16 11.89 0.25 -41.64
C LEU A 16 11.71 1.56 -40.85
N LEU A 17 12.35 2.65 -41.29
CA LEU A 17 12.22 3.96 -40.64
C LEU A 17 10.78 4.49 -40.75
N PHE A 18 10.17 4.36 -41.93
CA PHE A 18 8.78 4.77 -42.16
C PHE A 18 7.80 3.91 -41.35
N PHE A 19 8.04 2.59 -41.24
CA PHE A 19 7.22 1.70 -40.43
C PHE A 19 7.39 2.00 -38.92
N CYS A 20 8.60 2.27 -38.43
CA CYS A 20 8.83 2.69 -37.05
C CYS A 20 8.19 4.06 -36.74
N ILE A 21 8.31 5.03 -37.64
CA ILE A 21 7.68 6.35 -37.50
C ILE A 21 6.16 6.20 -37.53
N PHE A 22 5.61 5.40 -38.44
CA PHE A 22 4.17 5.13 -38.53
C PHE A 22 3.65 4.41 -37.29
N GLN A 23 4.37 3.41 -36.78
CA GLN A 23 4.03 2.72 -35.52
C GLN A 23 4.10 3.66 -34.30
N THR A 24 5.04 4.62 -34.29
CA THR A 24 5.13 5.63 -33.22
C THR A 24 3.97 6.63 -33.29
N ILE A 25 3.49 6.97 -34.50
CA ILE A 25 2.36 7.88 -34.72
C ILE A 25 1.01 7.20 -34.43
N THR A 26 0.92 5.87 -34.54
CA THR A 26 -0.30 5.09 -34.25
C THR A 26 -0.36 4.53 -32.83
N ALA A 27 0.57 4.87 -31.93
CA ALA A 27 0.48 4.47 -30.54
C ALA A 27 -0.80 5.08 -29.94
N GLU A 28 -1.73 4.22 -29.51
CA GLU A 28 -3.00 4.63 -28.92
C GLU A 28 -2.71 5.49 -27.67
N GLN A 29 -3.03 6.78 -27.73
CA GLN A 29 -2.78 7.70 -26.63
C GLN A 29 -3.85 7.50 -25.56
N HIS A 30 -3.58 6.62 -24.60
CA HIS A 30 -4.47 6.44 -23.45
C HIS A 30 -4.48 7.69 -22.57
N THR A 31 -5.68 8.12 -22.20
CA THR A 31 -5.89 9.27 -21.32
C THR A 31 -5.80 8.85 -19.85
N TRP A 32 -5.45 9.77 -18.95
CA TRP A 32 -5.42 9.47 -17.52
C TRP A 32 -6.84 9.13 -17.00
N GLN A 33 -7.89 9.66 -17.64
CA GLN A 33 -9.28 9.35 -17.32
C GLN A 33 -9.62 7.89 -17.59
N GLU A 34 -9.11 7.32 -18.69
CA GLU A 34 -9.28 5.89 -19.01
C GLU A 34 -8.57 5.00 -18.01
N ALA A 35 -7.35 5.37 -17.60
CA ALA A 35 -6.63 4.68 -16.54
C ALA A 35 -7.39 4.71 -15.21
N PHE A 36 -7.91 5.88 -14.82
CA PHE A 36 -8.69 6.04 -13.59
C PHE A 36 -9.99 5.23 -13.65
N LYS A 37 -10.66 5.23 -14.81
CA LYS A 37 -11.86 4.41 -15.03
C LYS A 37 -11.56 2.92 -14.92
N ALA A 38 -10.42 2.45 -15.43
CA ALA A 38 -9.98 1.06 -15.27
C ALA A 38 -9.73 0.69 -13.79
N LEU A 39 -9.32 1.67 -12.97
CA LEU A 39 -9.19 1.54 -11.52
C LEU A 39 -10.51 1.75 -10.75
N GLY A 40 -11.65 1.84 -11.45
CA GLY A 40 -12.95 2.09 -10.84
C GLY A 40 -13.07 3.47 -10.19
N ILE A 41 -12.31 4.46 -10.67
CA ILE A 41 -12.42 5.86 -10.26
C ILE A 41 -13.23 6.62 -11.30
N ALA A 42 -14.30 7.29 -10.87
CA ALA A 42 -15.09 8.19 -11.70
C ALA A 42 -15.05 9.61 -11.12
N TRP A 43 -14.69 10.59 -11.93
CA TRP A 43 -14.71 12.00 -11.55
C TRP A 43 -16.11 12.58 -11.68
N ASN A 44 -16.54 13.33 -10.67
CA ASN A 44 -17.76 14.11 -10.69
C ASN A 44 -17.46 15.52 -11.22
N SER A 45 -18.49 16.19 -11.74
CA SER A 45 -18.35 17.56 -12.29
C SER A 45 -18.03 18.61 -11.23
N ASP A 46 -18.27 18.31 -9.96
CA ASP A 46 -17.97 19.18 -8.81
C ASP A 46 -16.52 19.03 -8.29
N GLY A 47 -15.70 18.18 -8.92
CA GLY A 47 -14.31 17.94 -8.54
C GLY A 47 -14.11 16.87 -7.46
N THR A 48 -15.18 16.24 -6.99
CA THR A 48 -15.11 15.02 -6.17
C THR A 48 -14.91 13.78 -7.04
N LEU A 49 -14.65 12.63 -6.44
CA LEU A 49 -14.59 11.36 -7.16
C LEU A 49 -15.36 10.26 -6.44
N ASN A 50 -15.82 9.27 -7.21
CA ASN A 50 -16.42 8.04 -6.74
C ASN A 50 -15.43 6.88 -6.95
N ARG A 51 -15.27 6.04 -5.92
CA ARG A 51 -14.47 4.82 -5.96
C ARG A 51 -15.43 3.63 -6.01
N THR A 52 -15.55 2.99 -7.17
CA THR A 52 -16.45 1.84 -7.38
C THR A 52 -15.73 0.51 -7.31
N ILE A 53 -14.39 0.53 -7.39
CA ILE A 53 -13.56 -0.66 -7.25
C ILE A 53 -13.85 -1.36 -5.91
N GLN A 54 -14.23 -2.64 -6.00
CA GLN A 54 -14.49 -3.47 -4.84
C GLN A 54 -13.22 -4.25 -4.52
N ILE A 55 -12.60 -3.90 -3.40
CA ILE A 55 -11.36 -4.53 -2.97
C ILE A 55 -11.61 -5.16 -1.62
N PRO A 56 -11.36 -6.47 -1.44
CA PRO A 56 -11.63 -7.13 -0.18
C PRO A 56 -10.83 -6.47 0.96
N MET A 57 -11.54 -6.20 2.05
CA MET A 57 -10.98 -5.68 3.28
C MET A 57 -10.94 -6.80 4.32
N VAL A 58 -9.91 -6.81 5.15
CA VAL A 58 -9.71 -7.85 6.16
C VAL A 58 -9.83 -7.23 7.54
N SER A 59 -10.63 -7.86 8.41
CA SER A 59 -10.71 -7.48 9.83
C SER A 59 -9.39 -7.84 10.54
N PRO A 60 -9.01 -7.11 11.60
CA PRO A 60 -7.80 -7.46 12.35
C PRO A 60 -8.00 -8.80 13.08
N THR A 61 -6.92 -9.59 13.19
CA THR A 61 -6.83 -10.86 13.93
C THR A 61 -6.05 -10.69 15.25
N PRO A 62 -6.68 -10.21 16.35
CA PRO A 62 -5.96 -9.85 17.57
C PRO A 62 -5.44 -11.05 18.39
N TYR A 63 -6.04 -12.22 18.17
CA TYR A 63 -5.77 -13.45 18.93
C TYR A 63 -5.09 -14.51 18.04
N ALA A 64 -4.42 -15.47 18.67
CA ALA A 64 -3.69 -16.54 17.97
C ALA A 64 -4.53 -17.80 17.71
N ASP A 65 -5.76 -17.85 18.24
CA ASP A 65 -6.69 -18.97 18.19
C ASP A 65 -7.71 -18.87 17.04
N PHE A 66 -7.50 -17.95 16.10
CA PHE A 66 -8.26 -17.93 14.84
C PHE A 66 -7.99 -19.18 14.00
N GLU A 67 -8.96 -19.58 13.18
CA GLU A 67 -8.83 -20.67 12.23
C GLU A 67 -8.98 -20.14 10.78
N PRO A 68 -7.96 -20.29 9.91
CA PRO A 68 -6.64 -20.85 10.19
C PRO A 68 -5.82 -19.94 11.13
N ALA A 69 -4.89 -20.55 11.88
CA ALA A 69 -4.00 -19.82 12.78
C ALA A 69 -3.27 -18.68 12.05
N PRO A 70 -3.28 -17.44 12.58
CA PRO A 70 -2.67 -16.32 11.90
C PRO A 70 -1.14 -16.39 12.04
N ILE A 71 -0.41 -15.95 11.01
CA ILE A 71 1.06 -15.89 11.07
C ILE A 71 1.58 -14.70 11.89
N ALA A 72 0.78 -13.64 11.99
CA ALA A 72 0.97 -12.51 12.89
C ALA A 72 -0.39 -12.07 13.45
N ARG A 73 -0.40 -11.62 14.71
CA ARG A 73 -1.58 -10.99 15.30
C ARG A 73 -1.67 -9.56 14.80
N SER A 74 -2.87 -9.07 14.52
CA SER A 74 -3.07 -7.68 14.11
C SER A 74 -4.16 -6.97 14.90
N GLN A 75 -4.01 -5.67 15.12
CA GLN A 75 -4.99 -4.84 15.83
C GLN A 75 -5.00 -3.41 15.29
N ASP A 76 -6.18 -2.80 15.20
CA ASP A 76 -6.36 -1.40 14.82
C ASP A 76 -6.31 -0.47 16.04
N ILE A 77 -5.54 0.60 15.93
CA ILE A 77 -5.37 1.62 16.96
C ILE A 77 -5.63 2.98 16.34
N TYR A 78 -6.71 3.62 16.78
CA TYR A 78 -7.15 4.91 16.27
C TYR A 78 -6.28 6.03 16.87
N LEU A 79 -5.76 6.90 16.02
CA LEU A 79 -4.84 7.98 16.42
C LEU A 79 -5.56 9.13 17.13
N SER A 80 -6.84 9.34 16.83
CA SER A 80 -7.68 10.36 17.44
C SER A 80 -9.14 9.94 17.37
N PRO A 81 -9.96 10.24 18.39
CA PRO A 81 -11.40 9.98 18.34
C PRO A 81 -12.13 10.82 17.28
N PHE A 82 -11.49 11.86 16.74
CA PHE A 82 -12.06 12.78 15.74
C PHE A 82 -11.58 12.49 14.31
N SER A 83 -10.62 11.59 14.14
CA SER A 83 -10.09 11.20 12.83
C SER A 83 -10.45 9.76 12.51
N LYS A 84 -10.63 9.46 11.22
CA LYS A 84 -10.72 8.08 10.73
C LYS A 84 -9.35 7.43 10.55
N ALA A 85 -8.27 8.20 10.70
CA ALA A 85 -6.91 7.68 10.64
C ALA A 85 -6.63 6.76 11.82
N TYR A 86 -6.07 5.59 11.51
CA TYR A 86 -5.68 4.57 12.48
C TYR A 86 -4.38 3.92 12.04
N VAL A 87 -3.76 3.17 12.94
CA VAL A 87 -2.62 2.32 12.65
C VAL A 87 -3.04 0.89 12.90
N ARG A 88 -2.86 0.02 11.91
CA ARG A 88 -2.93 -1.42 12.11
C ARG A 88 -1.56 -1.93 12.50
N LEU A 89 -1.44 -2.40 13.74
CA LEU A 89 -0.24 -3.06 14.21
C LEU A 89 -0.27 -4.54 13.88
N TYR A 90 0.89 -5.07 13.51
CA TYR A 90 1.14 -6.48 13.31
C TYR A 90 2.29 -6.91 14.22
N ILE A 91 2.05 -7.98 14.99
CA ILE A 91 3.04 -8.57 15.88
C ILE A 91 3.17 -10.07 15.57
N PRO A 92 4.38 -10.60 15.33
CA PRO A 92 4.57 -12.03 15.11
C PRO A 92 4.00 -12.84 16.28
N VAL A 93 3.39 -14.00 16.00
CA VAL A 93 2.78 -14.85 17.04
C VAL A 93 3.82 -15.37 18.04
N SER A 94 5.03 -15.68 17.56
CA SER A 94 6.13 -16.20 18.37
C SER A 94 7.38 -15.32 18.23
N PRO A 95 7.39 -14.13 18.87
CA PRO A 95 8.55 -13.25 18.80
C PRO A 95 9.76 -13.86 19.53
N PRO A 96 11.01 -13.62 19.06
CA PRO A 96 12.21 -14.00 19.77
C PRO A 96 12.21 -13.52 21.23
N LYS A 97 12.43 -14.44 22.18
CA LYS A 97 12.50 -14.10 23.61
C LYS A 97 13.71 -13.19 23.88
N ASN A 98 13.56 -12.23 24.79
CA ASN A 98 14.62 -11.34 25.28
C ASN A 98 15.31 -10.44 24.25
N ARG A 99 14.64 -10.12 23.13
CA ARG A 99 15.15 -9.16 22.14
C ARG A 99 14.06 -8.14 21.79
N LYS A 100 14.46 -6.86 21.67
CA LYS A 100 13.59 -5.83 21.09
C LYS A 100 13.45 -6.08 19.59
N LEU A 101 12.22 -6.07 19.10
CA LEU A 101 11.93 -6.15 17.68
C LEU A 101 12.09 -4.76 17.04
N PRO A 102 12.58 -4.66 15.79
CA PRO A 102 12.51 -3.42 15.04
C PRO A 102 11.03 -3.05 14.78
N LEU A 103 10.74 -1.74 14.74
CA LEU A 103 9.48 -1.23 14.21
C LEU A 103 9.66 -0.89 12.74
N ILE A 104 8.71 -1.33 11.92
CA ILE A 104 8.58 -0.94 10.51
C ILE A 104 7.30 -0.13 10.38
N ILE A 105 7.39 1.12 9.94
CA ILE A 105 6.24 1.93 9.59
C ILE A 105 5.97 1.73 8.11
N TYR A 106 4.76 1.28 7.78
CA TYR A 106 4.33 0.97 6.43
C TYR A 106 3.22 1.91 5.97
N LEU A 107 3.38 2.47 4.78
CA LEU A 107 2.39 3.30 4.10
C LEU A 107 1.91 2.52 2.87
N HIS A 108 0.61 2.26 2.78
CA HIS A 108 0.06 1.52 1.66
C HIS A 108 0.11 2.32 0.35
N GLY A 109 0.12 1.61 -0.78
CA GLY A 109 0.07 2.21 -2.11
C GLY A 109 -1.34 2.69 -2.49
N GLY A 110 -1.51 3.06 -3.76
CA GLY A 110 -2.80 3.57 -4.28
C GLY A 110 -2.79 5.02 -4.71
N ASP A 111 -1.61 5.57 -4.99
CA ASP A 111 -1.42 6.95 -5.48
C ASP A 111 -2.13 8.01 -4.63
N PHE A 112 -2.20 7.78 -3.31
CA PHE A 112 -2.91 8.61 -2.33
C PHE A 112 -4.42 8.71 -2.53
N VAL A 113 -4.98 7.96 -3.47
CA VAL A 113 -6.38 8.05 -3.88
C VAL A 113 -7.13 6.76 -3.56
N LEU A 114 -6.47 5.61 -3.48
CA LEU A 114 -7.09 4.30 -3.29
C LEU A 114 -6.53 3.53 -2.10
N PHE A 115 -7.27 2.46 -1.76
CA PHE A 115 -6.95 1.45 -0.76
C PHE A 115 -6.97 1.94 0.69
N SER A 116 -6.63 1.03 1.59
CA SER A 116 -6.58 1.20 3.03
C SER A 116 -5.56 0.20 3.60
N ALA A 117 -5.05 0.47 4.80
CA ALA A 117 -4.24 -0.44 5.61
C ALA A 117 -4.92 -1.81 5.82
N SER A 118 -6.25 -1.89 5.72
CA SER A 118 -7.01 -3.13 5.85
C SER A 118 -7.34 -3.82 4.53
N THR A 119 -6.93 -3.26 3.39
CA THR A 119 -7.01 -3.95 2.08
C THR A 119 -6.24 -5.27 2.11
N VAL A 120 -6.83 -6.36 1.61
CA VAL A 120 -6.28 -7.72 1.67
C VAL A 120 -4.84 -7.83 1.17
N LEU A 121 -4.48 -7.15 0.09
CA LEU A 121 -3.14 -7.14 -0.47
C LEU A 121 -2.10 -6.61 0.53
N PHE A 122 -2.39 -5.43 1.12
CA PHE A 122 -1.50 -4.80 2.09
C PHE A 122 -1.53 -5.48 3.45
N HIS A 123 -2.68 -6.03 3.84
CA HIS A 123 -2.80 -6.81 5.07
C HIS A 123 -1.93 -8.07 5.03
N ASN A 124 -1.99 -8.84 3.94
CA ASN A 124 -1.17 -10.04 3.77
C ASN A 124 0.32 -9.69 3.72
N PHE A 125 0.68 -8.63 2.99
CA PHE A 125 2.05 -8.15 2.91
C PHE A 125 2.63 -7.76 4.29
N CYS A 126 1.86 -7.05 5.12
CA CYS A 126 2.29 -6.68 6.46
C CYS A 126 2.40 -7.88 7.41
N ASN A 127 1.49 -8.86 7.31
CA ASN A 127 1.58 -10.12 8.03
C ASN A 127 2.87 -10.88 7.68
N ASP A 128 3.18 -10.97 6.39
CA ASP A 128 4.39 -11.64 5.89
C ASP A 128 5.65 -10.95 6.39
N ILE A 129 5.71 -9.61 6.36
CA ILE A 129 6.84 -8.86 6.91
C ILE A 129 7.02 -9.14 8.39
N ALA A 130 5.96 -9.00 9.21
CA ALA A 130 6.03 -9.15 10.66
C ALA A 130 6.51 -10.56 11.07
N SER A 131 6.10 -11.57 10.30
CA SER A 131 6.46 -12.99 10.50
C SER A 131 7.89 -13.30 10.04
N GLN A 132 8.24 -12.96 8.80
CA GLN A 132 9.51 -13.36 8.16
C GLN A 132 10.69 -12.53 8.67
N PHE A 133 10.47 -11.25 8.92
CA PHE A 133 11.41 -10.36 9.58
C PHE A 133 10.83 -10.10 10.96
N PRO A 134 11.20 -10.86 12.02
CA PRO A 134 10.59 -10.72 13.34
C PRO A 134 10.65 -9.27 13.84
N ALA A 135 9.57 -8.54 13.55
CA ALA A 135 9.45 -7.09 13.57
C ALA A 135 8.01 -6.75 13.90
N VAL A 136 7.81 -5.62 14.55
CA VAL A 136 6.47 -5.02 14.65
C VAL A 136 6.25 -4.20 13.39
N VAL A 137 5.11 -4.37 12.73
CA VAL A 137 4.75 -3.54 11.56
C VAL A 137 3.59 -2.64 11.95
N ALA A 138 3.74 -1.34 11.76
CA ALA A 138 2.72 -0.33 11.91
C ALA A 138 2.26 0.14 10.53
N SER A 139 1.15 -0.42 10.04
CA SER A 139 0.54 -0.03 8.77
C SER A 139 -0.42 1.14 9.00
N VAL A 140 -0.12 2.30 8.42
CA VAL A 140 -0.87 3.53 8.65
C VAL A 140 -2.03 3.64 7.66
N GLU A 141 -3.23 3.84 8.21
CA GLU A 141 -4.39 4.34 7.45
C GLU A 141 -4.32 5.87 7.40
N PHE A 142 -3.96 6.40 6.24
CA PHE A 142 -3.90 7.84 6.00
C PHE A 142 -5.09 8.32 5.17
N ARG A 143 -5.39 9.62 5.26
CA ARG A 143 -6.49 10.23 4.49
C ARG A 143 -6.16 10.29 3.00
N LEU A 144 -7.17 10.01 2.17
CA LEU A 144 -7.05 9.97 0.72
C LEU A 144 -7.45 11.30 0.06
N ALA A 145 -6.83 11.57 -1.09
CA ALA A 145 -7.21 12.61 -2.03
C ALA A 145 -8.35 12.12 -2.94
N PRO A 146 -9.19 13.03 -3.47
CA PRO A 146 -9.12 14.49 -3.41
C PRO A 146 -9.72 15.10 -2.14
N GLU A 147 -10.41 14.32 -1.30
CA GLU A 147 -11.08 14.81 -0.09
C GLU A 147 -10.10 15.43 0.89
N ASN A 148 -8.90 14.85 0.98
CA ASN A 148 -7.78 15.35 1.77
C ASN A 148 -6.53 15.32 0.88
N ARG A 149 -6.30 16.39 0.14
CA ARG A 149 -5.10 16.52 -0.71
C ARG A 149 -3.84 16.53 0.16
N LEU A 150 -2.71 16.20 -0.46
CA LEU A 150 -1.40 16.39 0.15
C LEU A 150 -1.25 17.85 0.63
N PRO A 151 -0.68 18.08 1.83
CA PRO A 151 0.17 17.16 2.61
C PRO A 151 -0.56 16.25 3.64
N ALA A 152 -1.89 16.17 3.64
CA ALA A 152 -2.65 15.48 4.70
C ALA A 152 -2.17 14.05 5.03
N ALA A 153 -1.84 13.26 4.00
CA ALA A 153 -1.32 11.90 4.21
C ALA A 153 0.05 11.87 4.90
N TYR A 154 0.90 12.87 4.66
CA TYR A 154 2.19 13.00 5.34
C TYR A 154 2.00 13.40 6.80
N ASP A 155 1.07 14.31 7.07
CA ASP A 155 0.73 14.70 8.44
C ASP A 155 0.21 13.48 9.23
N ASP A 156 -0.63 12.64 8.62
CA ASP A 156 -1.12 11.41 9.25
C ASP A 156 0.01 10.42 9.54
N ALA A 157 0.96 10.25 8.62
CA ALA A 157 2.12 9.39 8.80
C ALA A 157 3.05 9.90 9.93
N LEU A 158 3.27 11.21 10.00
CA LEU A 158 4.06 11.84 11.07
C LEU A 158 3.37 11.72 12.43
N ASN A 159 2.05 11.94 12.49
CA ASN A 159 1.29 11.80 13.73
C ASN A 159 1.29 10.35 14.25
N ALA A 160 1.29 9.36 13.35
CA ALA A 160 1.45 7.96 13.72
C ALA A 160 2.81 7.67 14.39
N ASP A 161 3.88 8.36 13.97
CA ASP A 161 5.24 8.17 14.48
C ASP A 161 5.55 8.98 15.75
N PHE A 162 5.11 10.24 15.85
CA PHE A 162 5.49 11.10 16.98
C PHE A 162 4.48 11.06 18.15
N ASP A 163 3.19 11.16 17.86
CA ASP A 163 2.16 11.26 18.89
C ASP A 163 1.56 9.89 19.23
N GLY A 164 1.35 9.06 18.20
CA GLY A 164 0.76 7.72 18.34
C GLY A 164 1.61 6.79 19.20
N TRP A 165 2.93 6.89 19.14
CA TRP A 165 3.84 6.05 19.93
C TRP A 165 3.55 6.10 21.42
N SER A 166 3.24 7.26 21.99
CA SER A 166 2.89 7.39 23.42
C SER A 166 1.66 6.55 23.81
N THR A 167 0.72 6.39 22.89
CA THR A 167 -0.49 5.57 23.06
C THR A 167 -0.17 4.08 22.86
N LEU A 168 0.75 3.75 21.97
CA LEU A 168 1.22 2.39 21.72
C LEU A 168 2.06 1.80 22.87
N ILE A 169 2.74 2.62 23.68
CA ILE A 169 3.48 2.15 24.87
C ILE A 169 2.68 2.26 26.18
N SER A 170 1.40 2.61 26.11
CA SER A 170 0.56 2.70 27.30
C SER A 170 0.42 1.33 28.01
N PRO A 171 0.22 1.28 29.35
CA PRO A 171 0.25 0.03 30.12
C PRO A 171 -0.73 -1.05 29.63
N GLY A 172 -1.85 -0.66 29.01
CA GLY A 172 -2.80 -1.59 28.38
C GLY A 172 -2.27 -2.30 27.14
N PHE A 173 -1.21 -1.80 26.50
CA PHE A 173 -0.54 -2.45 25.38
C PHE A 173 0.56 -3.43 25.85
N SER A 174 1.10 -3.22 27.06
CA SER A 174 2.14 -4.08 27.63
C SER A 174 1.70 -5.54 27.80
N CYS A 175 0.40 -5.81 28.01
CA CYS A 175 -0.14 -7.16 28.11
C CYS A 175 -0.27 -7.89 26.76
N TRP A 176 -0.26 -7.15 25.63
CA TRP A 176 -0.26 -7.74 24.28
C TRP A 176 1.17 -7.92 23.73
N ALA A 177 2.10 -7.05 24.13
CA ALA A 177 3.52 -7.13 23.80
C ALA A 177 4.31 -8.11 24.71
N ALA A 178 3.78 -8.44 25.89
CA ALA A 178 4.39 -9.43 26.77
C ALA A 178 4.25 -10.83 26.16
N ALA A 179 5.38 -11.46 25.84
CA ALA A 179 5.43 -12.90 25.64
C ALA A 179 4.85 -13.61 26.87
N PRO A 180 4.12 -14.74 26.72
CA PRO A 180 3.62 -15.46 27.88
C PRO A 180 4.77 -15.79 28.84
N ALA A 181 4.56 -15.47 30.12
CA ALA A 181 5.52 -15.75 31.18
C ALA A 181 5.87 -17.24 31.16
N ALA A 182 7.17 -17.54 31.24
CA ALA A 182 7.67 -18.90 31.28
C ALA A 182 7.04 -19.66 32.46
N THR A 183 6.35 -20.76 32.19
CA THR A 183 6.09 -21.85 33.13
C THR A 183 7.20 -22.89 32.99
#